data_AF-A0A562N7D5-F1
#
_entry.id   AF-A0A562N7D5-F1
#
_cell.length_a   1.000
_cell.length_b   1.000
_cell.length_c   1.000
_cell.angle_alpha   90.00
_cell.angle_beta   90.00
_cell.angle_gamma   90.00
#
_symmetry.space_group_name_H-M   'P 1'
#
loop_
_entity.id
_entity.type
_entity.pdbx_description
1 polymer ?
#
loop_
_entity_poly.entity_id
_entity_poly.type
_entity_poly.pdbx_seq_one_letter_code
_entity_poly.pdbx_strand_id
1 'polypeptide(L)'
;MSRTTDRLEQLQKLAKLRSDMEMRRFSAFRHHVEAMRARIDGLQHDLAALYQVEDKFSVSQAKLVNAMAGDIARQTLHAETELSQMLPGFEAARQDAVREFGRADVLKRLRENLTTEEKQKAQKKLANL
;
A
#
# COMPACT_ATOMS: atom_id res chain seq x y z
N MET A 1 -9.80 -31.21 -21.35
CA MET A 1 -8.84 -30.13 -21.07
C MET A 1 -7.45 -30.71 -21.22
N SER A 2 -6.50 -29.99 -21.80
CA SER A 2 -5.10 -30.46 -21.85
C SER A 2 -4.49 -30.49 -20.45
N ARG A 3 -3.59 -31.44 -20.18
CA ARG A 3 -2.79 -31.54 -18.94
C ARG A 3 -2.02 -30.24 -18.63
N THR A 4 -1.71 -29.46 -19.66
CA THR A 4 -1.06 -28.15 -19.54
C THR A 4 -2.01 -27.10 -18.96
N THR A 5 -3.26 -27.09 -19.41
CA THR A 5 -4.31 -26.16 -18.97
C THR A 5 -4.66 -26.39 -17.51
N ASP A 6 -4.76 -27.66 -17.09
CA ASP A 6 -5.02 -28.02 -15.68
C ASP A 6 -3.87 -27.60 -14.75
N ARG A 7 -2.61 -27.76 -15.19
CA ARG A 7 -1.43 -27.29 -14.43
C ARG A 7 -1.40 -25.77 -14.30
N LEU A 8 -1.75 -25.04 -15.36
CA LEU A 8 -1.84 -23.58 -15.33
C LEU A 8 -2.95 -23.10 -14.39
N GLU A 9 -4.07 -23.81 -14.32
CA GLU A 9 -5.11 -23.50 -13.35
C GLU A 9 -4.61 -23.63 -11.91
N GLN A 10 -3.85 -24.70 -11.59
CA GLN A 10 -3.25 -24.86 -10.26
C GLN A 10 -2.25 -23.75 -9.93
N LEU A 11 -1.38 -23.40 -10.89
CA LEU A 11 -0.43 -22.29 -10.73
C LEU A 11 -1.13 -20.95 -10.53
N GLN A 12 -2.21 -20.69 -11.27
CA GLN A 12 -3.01 -19.48 -11.11
C GLN A 12 -3.64 -19.42 -9.72
N LYS A 13 -4.20 -20.52 -9.21
CA LYS A 13 -4.78 -20.57 -7.85
C LYS A 13 -3.73 -20.24 -6.79
N LEU A 14 -2.53 -20.82 -6.91
CA LEU A 14 -1.42 -20.54 -6.00
C LEU A 14 -0.95 -19.08 -6.09
N ALA A 15 -0.78 -18.55 -7.30
CA ALA A 15 -0.37 -17.17 -7.50
C ALA A 15 -1.41 -16.17 -6.97
N LYS A 16 -2.71 -16.47 -7.13
CA LYS A 16 -3.78 -15.66 -6.54
C LYS A 16 -3.69 -15.64 -5.02
N LEU A 17 -3.53 -16.80 -4.38
CA LEU A 17 -3.39 -16.88 -2.92
C LEU A 17 -2.17 -16.10 -2.42
N ARG A 18 -1.04 -16.19 -3.14
CA ARG A 18 0.16 -15.40 -2.82
C ARG A 18 -0.06 -13.90 -2.98
N SER A 19 -0.69 -13.49 -4.08
CA SER A 19 -1.09 -12.09 -4.31
C SER A 19 -1.97 -11.58 -3.17
N ASP A 20 -2.98 -12.34 -2.76
CA ASP A 20 -3.90 -11.94 -1.68
C ASP A 20 -3.16 -11.77 -0.33
N MET A 21 -2.18 -12.63 -0.04
CA MET A 21 -1.35 -12.50 1.17
C MET A 21 -0.48 -11.24 1.14
N GLU A 22 0.25 -10.99 0.06
CA GLU A 22 1.09 -9.79 -0.05
C GLU A 22 0.24 -8.51 -0.04
N MET A 23 -0.97 -8.55 -0.61
CA MET A 23 -1.87 -7.40 -0.60
C MET A 23 -2.38 -7.08 0.81
N ARG A 24 -2.67 -8.10 1.62
CA ARG A 24 -3.00 -7.91 3.05
C ARG A 24 -1.82 -7.32 3.83
N ARG A 25 -0.61 -7.84 3.60
CA ARG A 25 0.62 -7.33 4.21
C ARG A 25 0.85 -5.86 3.85
N PHE A 26 0.75 -5.52 2.57
CA PHE A 26 0.86 -4.14 2.10
C PHE A 26 -0.21 -3.22 2.70
N SER A 27 -1.46 -3.69 2.80
CA SER A 27 -2.54 -2.92 3.43
C SER A 27 -2.25 -2.57 4.90
N ALA A 28 -1.65 -3.50 5.66
CA ALA A 28 -1.25 -3.23 7.04
C ALA A 28 -0.16 -2.13 7.10
N PHE A 29 0.89 -2.23 6.28
CA PHE A 29 1.91 -1.18 6.17
C PHE A 29 1.31 0.17 5.79
N ARG A 30 0.39 0.18 4.82
CA ARG A 30 -0.30 1.40 4.39
C ARG A 30 -1.06 2.06 5.54
N HIS A 31 -1.82 1.29 6.31
CA HIS A 31 -2.53 1.84 7.47
C HIS A 31 -1.59 2.46 8.50
N HIS A 32 -0.46 1.84 8.79
CA HIS A 32 0.51 2.43 9.71
C HIS A 32 1.11 3.73 9.18
N VAL A 33 1.46 3.79 7.89
CA VAL A 33 1.98 5.01 7.25
C VAL A 33 0.93 6.12 7.25
N GLU A 34 -0.32 5.81 6.92
CA GLU A 34 -1.43 6.78 6.93
C GLU A 34 -1.69 7.32 8.34
N ALA A 35 -1.67 6.45 9.36
CA ALA A 35 -1.81 6.86 10.75
C ALA A 35 -0.67 7.77 11.23
N MET A 36 0.58 7.48 10.85
CA MET A 36 1.72 8.34 11.18
C MET A 36 1.65 9.70 10.48
N ARG A 37 1.23 9.73 9.21
CA ARG A 37 1.00 11.00 8.50
C ARG A 37 -0.08 11.84 9.17
N ALA A 38 -1.23 11.23 9.50
CA ALA A 38 -2.31 11.92 10.20
C ALA A 38 -1.86 12.48 11.56
N ARG A 39 -0.99 11.75 12.27
CA ARG A 39 -0.38 12.23 13.53
C ARG A 39 0.51 13.47 13.30
N ILE A 40 1.36 13.45 12.27
CA ILE A 40 2.22 14.59 11.92
C ILE A 40 1.35 15.81 11.55
N ASP A 41 0.33 15.61 10.71
CA ASP A 41 -0.59 16.67 10.30
C ASP A 41 -1.30 17.30 11.51
N GLY A 42 -1.73 16.47 12.47
CA GLY A 42 -2.33 16.93 13.73
C GLY A 42 -1.36 17.78 14.57
N LEU A 43 -0.12 17.33 14.75
CA LEU A 43 0.90 18.10 15.48
C LEU A 43 1.23 19.42 14.80
N GLN A 44 1.30 19.45 13.47
CA GLN A 44 1.52 20.68 12.70
C GLN A 44 0.34 21.64 12.82
N HIS A 45 -0.89 21.11 12.83
CA HIS A 45 -2.09 21.91 13.07
C HIS A 45 -2.09 22.52 14.48
N ASP A 46 -1.78 21.74 15.50
CA ASP A 46 -1.69 22.20 16.89
C ASP A 46 -0.61 23.29 17.04
N LEU A 47 0.54 23.11 16.39
CA LEU A 47 1.60 24.12 16.38
C LEU A 47 1.14 25.43 15.71
N ALA A 48 0.45 25.34 14.58
CA ALA A 48 -0.08 26.51 13.88
C ALA A 48 -1.14 27.24 14.73
N ALA A 49 -2.02 26.49 15.41
CA ALA A 49 -3.05 27.05 16.27
C ALA A 49 -2.46 27.87 17.44
N LEU A 50 -1.32 27.45 18.01
CA LEU A 50 -0.63 28.21 19.06
C LEU A 50 -0.18 29.61 18.61
N TYR A 51 0.15 29.78 17.33
CA TYR A 51 0.63 31.05 16.78
C TYR A 51 -0.46 31.90 16.13
N GLN A 52 -1.67 31.37 15.92
CA GLN A 52 -2.81 32.11 15.38
C GLN A 52 -3.54 32.97 16.44
N VAL A 53 -3.13 32.89 17.71
CA VAL A 53 -3.72 33.70 18.79
C VAL A 53 -3.28 35.15 18.62
N GLU A 54 -4.23 36.03 18.27
CA GLU A 54 -4.02 37.47 18.06
C GLU A 54 -4.01 38.29 19.38
N ASP A 55 -4.29 37.64 20.52
CA ASP A 55 -4.33 38.30 21.81
C ASP A 55 -2.94 38.72 22.30
N LYS A 56 -2.88 39.87 22.96
CA LYS A 56 -1.64 40.35 23.60
C LYS A 56 -1.25 39.41 24.73
N PHE A 57 -0.11 38.75 24.58
CA PHE A 57 0.47 37.92 25.63
C PHE A 57 1.13 38.74 26.73
N SER A 58 0.96 38.30 27.98
CA SER A 58 1.90 38.60 29.06
C SER A 58 3.21 37.82 28.84
N VAL A 59 4.30 38.25 29.48
CA VAL A 59 5.60 37.57 29.39
C VAL A 59 5.51 36.11 29.89
N SER A 60 4.71 35.83 30.92
CA SER A 60 4.53 34.46 31.41
C SER A 60 3.75 33.59 30.42
N GLN A 61 2.73 34.14 29.77
CA GLN A 61 1.99 33.43 28.72
C GLN A 61 2.86 33.15 27.50
N ALA A 62 3.68 34.12 27.07
CA ALA A 62 4.62 33.94 25.96
C ALA A 62 5.64 32.83 26.25
N LYS A 63 6.18 32.76 27.47
CA LYS A 63 7.09 31.67 27.88
C LYS A 63 6.40 30.30 27.83
N LEU A 64 5.15 30.22 28.29
CA LEU A 64 4.37 28.98 28.26
C LEU A 64 4.10 28.52 26.83
N VAL A 65 3.62 29.42 25.96
CA VAL A 65 3.36 29.12 24.54
C VAL A 65 4.63 28.67 23.83
N ASN A 66 5.77 29.33 24.07
CA ASN A 66 7.05 28.92 23.51
C ASN A 66 7.50 27.53 23.99
N ALA A 67 7.26 27.19 25.27
CA ALA A 67 7.56 25.87 25.79
C ALA A 67 6.70 24.79 25.13
N MET A 68 5.40 25.05 24.96
CA MET A 68 4.47 24.15 24.26
C MET A 68 4.85 23.98 22.79
N ALA A 69 5.13 25.08 22.08
CA ALA A 69 5.54 25.05 20.68
C ALA A 69 6.85 24.26 20.50
N GLY A 70 7.82 24.45 21.41
CA GLY A 70 9.06 23.68 21.40
C GLY A 70 8.84 22.18 21.64
N ASP A 71 7.85 21.83 22.47
CA ASP A 71 7.50 20.43 22.70
C ASP A 71 6.84 19.78 21.48
N ILE A 72 5.82 20.43 20.92
CA ILE A 72 5.16 19.97 19.70
C ILE A 72 6.17 19.83 18.57
N ALA A 73 7.07 20.80 18.38
CA ALA A 73 8.10 20.72 17.35
C ALA A 73 9.02 19.50 17.49
N ARG A 74 9.42 19.14 18.73
CA ARG A 74 10.20 17.92 18.97
C ARG A 74 9.40 16.66 18.68
N GLN A 75 8.11 16.64 19.07
CA GLN A 75 7.23 15.51 18.77
C GLN A 75 7.03 15.34 17.27
N THR A 76 6.87 16.43 16.51
CA THR A 76 6.77 16.41 15.05
C THR A 76 8.03 15.82 14.43
N LEU A 77 9.22 16.31 14.82
CA LEU A 77 10.50 15.80 14.31
C LEU A 77 10.68 14.30 14.60
N HIS A 78 10.27 13.86 15.79
CA HIS A 78 10.33 12.45 16.16
C HIS A 78 9.39 11.61 15.28
N ALA A 79 8.14 12.04 15.09
CA ALA A 79 7.17 11.35 14.25
C ALA A 79 7.61 11.33 12.77
N GLU A 80 8.21 12.41 12.25
CA GLU A 80 8.80 12.45 10.91
C GLU A 80 9.96 11.47 10.75
N THR A 81 10.79 11.36 11.78
CA THR A 81 11.88 10.37 11.82
C THR A 81 11.32 8.95 11.81
N GLU A 82 10.33 8.64 12.65
CA GLU A 82 9.63 7.35 12.66
C GLU A 82 9.04 7.02 11.28
N LEU A 83 8.33 7.97 10.66
CA LEU A 83 7.77 7.81 9.32
C LEU A 83 8.88 7.52 8.29
N SER A 84 9.98 8.26 8.31
CA SER A 84 11.10 8.07 7.38
C SER A 84 11.70 6.67 7.47
N GLN A 85 11.77 6.08 8.67
CA GLN A 85 12.26 4.73 8.91
C GLN A 85 11.29 3.65 8.40
N MET A 86 9.99 3.95 8.35
CA MET A 86 8.96 3.02 7.85
C MET A 86 8.85 3.00 6.32
N LEU A 87 9.18 4.10 5.64
CA LEU A 87 9.01 4.24 4.19
C LEU A 87 9.72 3.14 3.36
N PRO A 88 10.98 2.73 3.67
CA PRO A 88 11.62 1.64 2.94
C PRO A 88 10.85 0.31 3.02
N GLY A 89 10.34 -0.03 4.20
CA GLY A 89 9.53 -1.23 4.41
C GLY A 89 8.19 -1.17 3.68
N PHE A 90 7.55 0.01 3.68
CA PHE A 90 6.33 0.26 2.93
C PHE A 90 6.55 0.09 1.41
N GLU A 91 7.61 0.67 0.84
CA GLU A 91 7.90 0.55 -0.59
C GLU A 91 8.28 -0.88 -0.98
N ALA A 92 9.02 -1.60 -0.13
CA ALA A 92 9.31 -3.01 -0.35
C ALA A 92 8.02 -3.85 -0.40
N ALA A 93 7.14 -3.68 0.59
CA ALA A 93 5.85 -4.38 0.63
C ALA A 93 4.97 -4.02 -0.58
N ARG A 94 4.98 -2.75 -1.02
CA ARG A 94 4.28 -2.30 -2.22
C ARG A 94 4.80 -3.01 -3.47
N GLN A 95 6.12 -3.09 -3.65
CA GLN A 95 6.73 -3.75 -4.81
C GLN A 95 6.41 -5.24 -4.85
N ASP A 96 6.49 -5.93 -3.71
CA ASP A 96 6.15 -7.35 -3.60
C ASP A 96 4.68 -7.60 -3.93
N ALA A 97 3.78 -6.78 -3.39
CA ALA A 97 2.36 -6.85 -3.65
C ALA A 97 2.04 -6.65 -5.15
N VAL A 98 2.64 -5.64 -5.79
CA VAL A 98 2.47 -5.37 -7.24
C VAL A 98 3.02 -6.53 -8.07
N ARG A 99 4.17 -7.09 -7.69
CA ARG A 99 4.80 -8.20 -8.41
C ARG A 99 3.93 -9.45 -8.37
N GLU A 100 3.45 -9.85 -7.21
CA GLU A 100 2.62 -11.05 -7.07
C GLU A 100 1.24 -10.89 -7.71
N PHE A 101 0.66 -9.68 -7.64
CA PHE A 101 -0.55 -9.36 -8.39
C PHE A 101 -0.34 -9.50 -9.90
N GLY A 102 0.74 -8.91 -10.44
CA GLY A 102 1.07 -9.03 -11.86
C GLY A 102 1.30 -10.48 -12.29
N ARG A 103 1.96 -11.28 -11.46
CA ARG A 103 2.15 -12.72 -11.70
C ARG A 103 0.83 -13.47 -11.78
N ALA A 104 -0.10 -13.22 -10.86
CA ALA A 104 -1.42 -13.84 -10.86
C ALA A 104 -2.21 -13.46 -12.13
N ASP A 105 -2.13 -12.20 -12.55
CA ASP A 105 -2.81 -11.71 -13.75
C ASP A 105 -2.24 -12.32 -15.04
N VAL A 106 -0.92 -12.43 -15.16
CA VAL A 106 -0.28 -13.09 -16.32
C VAL A 106 -0.70 -14.56 -16.43
N LEU A 107 -0.72 -15.30 -15.32
CA LEU A 107 -1.15 -16.71 -15.32
C LEU A 107 -2.63 -16.86 -15.71
N LYS A 108 -3.48 -15.94 -15.27
CA LYS A 108 -4.89 -15.88 -15.69
C LYS A 108 -5.01 -15.69 -17.20
N ARG A 109 -4.32 -14.70 -17.77
CA ARG A 109 -4.33 -14.41 -19.22
C ARG A 109 -3.79 -15.58 -20.05
N LEU A 110 -2.69 -16.20 -19.61
CA LEU A 110 -2.11 -17.37 -20.29
C LEU A 110 -3.10 -18.53 -20.35
N ARG A 111 -3.83 -18.81 -19.26
CA ARG A 111 -4.87 -19.84 -19.22
C ARG A 111 -6.03 -19.51 -20.16
N GLU A 112 -6.50 -18.26 -20.16
CA GLU A 112 -7.57 -17.80 -21.04
C GLU A 112 -7.20 -17.92 -22.52
N ASN A 113 -5.97 -17.57 -22.89
CA ASN A 113 -5.46 -17.72 -24.25
C ASN A 113 -5.42 -19.19 -24.69
N LEU A 114 -4.84 -20.08 -23.86
CA LEU A 114 -4.74 -21.50 -24.17
C LEU A 114 -6.10 -22.19 -24.29
N THR A 115 -7.03 -21.89 -23.39
CA THR A 115 -8.40 -22.43 -23.47
C THR A 115 -9.12 -21.95 -24.74
N THR A 116 -8.86 -20.72 -25.18
CA THR A 116 -9.42 -20.17 -26.43
C THR A 116 -8.83 -20.86 -27.65
N GLU A 117 -7.51 -21.07 -27.68
CA GLU A 117 -6.84 -21.80 -28.77
C GLU A 117 -7.32 -23.27 -28.87
N GLU A 118 -7.50 -23.95 -27.73
CA GLU A 118 -8.04 -25.31 -27.70
C GLU A 118 -9.46 -25.37 -28.28
N LYS A 119 -10.33 -24.42 -27.93
CA LYS A 119 -11.68 -24.31 -28.48
C LYS A 119 -11.67 -24.07 -29.98
N GLN A 120 -10.82 -23.15 -30.46
CA GLN A 120 -10.67 -22.87 -31.89
C GLN A 120 -10.16 -24.09 -32.68
N LYS A 121 -9.19 -24.83 -32.13
CA LYS A 121 -8.70 -26.09 -32.73
C LYS A 121 -9.79 -27.15 -32.80
N ALA A 122 -10.61 -27.29 -31.76
CA ALA A 122 -11.74 -28.23 -31.76
C ALA A 122 -12.80 -27.85 -32.80
N GLN A 123 -13.15 -26.56 -32.91
CA GLN A 123 -14.09 -26.06 -33.91
C GLN A 123 -13.61 -26.29 -35.34
N LYS A 124 -12.32 -26.02 -35.62
CA LYS A 124 -11.74 -26.28 -36.96
C LYS A 124 -11.74 -27.77 -37.32
N LYS A 125 -11.55 -28.67 -36.36
CA LYS A 125 -11.65 -30.11 -36.61
C LYS A 125 -13.08 -30.54 -36.93
N LEU A 126 -14.07 -29.99 -36.23
CA LEU A 126 -15.49 -30.26 -36.48
C LEU A 126 -15.99 -29.70 -37.82
N ALA A 127 -15.43 -28.58 -38.30
CA ALA A 127 -15.78 -27.98 -39.58
C ALA A 127 -15.13 -28.67 -40.80
N ASN A 128 -14.09 -29.49 -40.58
CA ASN A 128 -13.37 -30.24 -41.62
C ASN A 128 -13.76 -31.73 -41.66
N LEU A 129 -14.79 -32.13 -40.90
CA LEU A 129 -15.45 -33.44 -40.92
C LEU A 129 -16.78 -33.31 -41.65
#